data_AF-A0A370I4Z9-F1
#
_entry.id   AF-A0A370I4Z9-F1
#
_cell.length_a   1.000
_cell.length_b   1.000
_cell.length_c   1.000
_cell.angle_alpha   90.00
_cell.angle_beta   90.00
_cell.angle_gamma   90.00
#
_symmetry.space_group_name_H-M   'P 1'
#
loop_
_entity.id
_entity.type
_entity.pdbx_description
1 polymer ?
#
loop_
_entity_poly.entity_id
_entity_poly.type
_entity_poly.pdbx_seq_one_letter_code
_entity_poly.pdbx_strand_id
1 'polypeptide(L)'
;MSAPLIIGLPPATPALGPGTIPAGGVLVPVAGRDGHGISFTGVKNTYADLPTGLGPGDNGVCYLVLEDNLAYFWNGAAWPAKGKGAPIKGDQGDPGRGIDSITATPAGLRFAMTTGVTPVDVAVPALTNATQAAATATSKADEALTSAGLATNAAAAADTSARNAANSATTAGTAASTANSARDQATTAATNAGSAADKAAGSASAAASSATTADGARAAARTAADDAVASANSASAARADAQTARDTAKTSADSATDAKTNAAASAAEAKHWAEHAAETVSSGIPNADKTIKGGIMLPGGTPGELGGTFEHPVVVGWSGKADVASVDAKYTRPGNGIPATDLAAAVQTSLGHADSAYQKPAAGIPKGDLDSAVQTSLTRADTAVQVDGTGKISAAIMPAIAVTEFLGAVSGESAMLALSGQRGDWCTRTDKGTDWQLIAEPAGQLANWRERTYPASPVSSVNGRTGAVTTASVDITDATSVGRAVLIAATAAAARSTLGAGTSSLTLGTIAGTAAAGDDARLSDQRVPVDGSVTNVKIAGGAAIALSKLATGYVAGQDTSGPRTLTLWVGTEAQFNAIATKDANTLYLRTA
;
A
#
# COMPACT_ATOMS: atom_id res chain seq x y z
N MET A 1 16.62 -0.14 -51.22
CA MET A 1 16.04 -0.99 -52.28
C MET A 1 15.08 -0.15 -53.09
N SER A 2 15.29 -0.12 -54.42
CA SER A 2 14.42 0.40 -55.50
C SER A 2 14.06 1.90 -55.49
N ALA A 3 14.31 2.73 -56.50
CA ALA A 3 15.01 2.69 -57.79
C ALA A 3 15.20 4.17 -58.26
N PRO A 4 16.26 4.56 -59.00
CA PRO A 4 16.39 5.94 -59.48
C PRO A 4 15.71 6.14 -60.84
N LEU A 5 14.95 7.23 -60.95
CA LEU A 5 14.22 7.70 -62.13
C LEU A 5 15.20 8.27 -63.18
N ILE A 6 15.23 7.63 -64.35
CA ILE A 6 15.93 8.09 -65.55
C ILE A 6 15.12 9.23 -66.18
N ILE A 7 15.69 10.43 -66.28
CA ILE A 7 15.14 11.54 -67.07
C ILE A 7 15.89 11.57 -68.41
N GLY A 8 15.20 11.17 -69.48
CA GLY A 8 15.66 11.28 -70.85
C GLY A 8 15.59 12.71 -71.37
N LEU A 9 16.63 13.14 -72.09
CA LEU A 9 16.65 14.36 -72.89
C LEU A 9 15.60 14.33 -74.02
N PRO A 10 15.01 15.47 -74.43
CA PRO A 10 14.09 15.55 -75.55
C PRO A 10 14.81 15.46 -76.92
N PRO A 11 14.14 14.94 -77.96
CA PRO A 11 14.74 14.62 -79.26
C PRO A 11 15.04 15.86 -80.13
N ALA A 12 16.13 15.75 -80.88
CA ALA A 12 16.55 16.71 -81.90
C ALA A 12 15.58 16.78 -83.08
N THR A 13 15.35 17.99 -83.58
CA THR A 13 14.61 18.30 -84.80
C THR A 13 15.38 17.84 -86.06
N PRO A 14 14.69 17.38 -87.12
CA PRO A 14 15.32 16.92 -88.35
C PRO A 14 15.71 18.10 -89.26
N ALA A 15 16.99 18.17 -89.63
CA ALA A 15 17.47 19.05 -90.69
C ALA A 15 17.29 18.36 -92.06
N LEU A 16 16.48 18.96 -92.93
CA LEU A 16 16.34 18.58 -94.34
C LEU A 16 17.50 19.18 -95.15
N GLY A 17 18.30 18.34 -95.81
CA GLY A 17 19.11 18.74 -96.99
C GLY A 17 18.21 18.93 -98.22
N PRO A 18 18.67 19.62 -99.29
CA PRO A 18 19.72 19.11 -100.20
C PRO A 18 20.64 20.24 -100.74
N GLY A 19 21.71 20.04 -101.51
CA GLY A 19 22.19 18.87 -102.21
C GLY A 19 23.66 19.05 -102.64
N THR A 20 24.26 17.91 -102.92
CA THR A 20 25.63 17.71 -103.38
C THR A 20 25.89 18.33 -104.75
N ILE A 21 26.98 19.11 -104.85
CA ILE A 21 27.56 19.55 -106.12
C ILE A 21 28.63 18.51 -106.51
N PRO A 22 28.56 17.86 -107.69
CA PRO A 22 29.54 16.85 -108.07
C PRO A 22 30.91 17.49 -108.38
N ALA A 23 31.96 16.81 -107.91
CA ALA A 23 33.35 17.20 -108.06
C ALA A 23 33.78 17.32 -109.54
N GLY A 24 34.50 18.40 -109.88
CA GLY A 24 35.28 18.51 -111.12
C GLY A 24 34.71 19.39 -112.24
N GLY A 25 33.59 20.09 -112.05
CA GLY A 25 33.04 21.00 -113.05
C GLY A 25 33.60 22.42 -112.96
N VAL A 26 34.56 22.77 -113.82
CA VAL A 26 34.93 24.17 -114.09
C VAL A 26 33.73 24.83 -114.78
N LEU A 27 33.05 25.75 -114.10
CA LEU A 27 32.11 26.67 -114.75
C LEU A 27 32.90 27.68 -115.57
N VAL A 28 33.08 27.38 -116.86
CA VAL A 28 33.56 28.35 -117.84
C VAL A 28 32.47 29.42 -118.00
N PRO A 29 32.79 30.72 -117.85
CA PRO A 29 31.81 31.78 -118.01
C PRO A 29 31.38 31.82 -119.48
N VAL A 30 30.15 31.39 -119.76
CA VAL A 30 29.46 31.85 -120.97
C VAL A 30 28.89 33.21 -120.62
N ALA A 31 29.70 34.25 -120.82
CA ALA A 31 29.14 35.59 -120.99
C ALA A 31 28.14 35.48 -122.14
N GLY A 32 26.86 35.67 -121.85
CA GLY A 32 25.83 35.71 -122.87
C GLY A 32 26.24 36.73 -123.93
N ARG A 33 26.11 36.35 -125.21
CA ARG A 33 26.26 37.27 -126.34
C ARG A 33 25.51 38.56 -126.01
N ASP A 34 26.21 39.70 -125.98
CA ASP A 34 25.60 40.99 -125.65
C ASP A 34 24.28 41.12 -126.41
N GLY A 35 23.18 41.16 -125.65
CA GLY A 35 21.86 41.31 -126.24
C GLY A 35 21.82 42.66 -126.93
N HIS A 36 21.70 42.67 -128.26
CA HIS A 36 21.24 43.87 -128.95
C HIS A 36 19.84 44.17 -128.43
N GLY A 37 19.73 45.16 -127.53
CA GLY A 37 18.45 45.67 -127.06
C GLY A 37 17.62 46.16 -128.24
N ILE A 38 16.30 46.20 -128.06
CA ILE A 38 15.38 46.71 -129.08
C ILE A 38 15.71 48.19 -129.33
N SER A 39 16.35 48.51 -130.45
CA SER A 39 16.62 49.89 -130.84
C SER A 39 15.37 50.48 -131.47
N PHE A 40 14.67 51.34 -130.73
CA PHE A 40 13.57 52.12 -131.30
C PHE A 40 14.15 53.15 -132.26
N THR A 41 13.80 53.05 -133.54
CA THR A 41 14.09 54.08 -134.54
C THR A 41 13.37 55.39 -134.19
N GLY A 42 12.25 55.31 -133.47
CA GLY A 42 11.64 56.46 -132.80
C GLY A 42 10.32 56.12 -132.12
N VAL A 43 9.60 57.17 -131.73
CA VAL A 43 8.26 57.07 -131.12
C VAL A 43 7.27 57.80 -132.02
N LYS A 44 6.09 57.20 -132.23
CA LYS A 44 4.97 57.79 -132.96
C LYS A 44 3.77 57.92 -132.03
N ASN A 45 2.97 58.95 -132.22
CA ASN A 45 1.78 59.15 -131.39
C ASN A 45 0.69 58.17 -131.78
N THR A 46 0.45 57.97 -133.08
CA THR A 46 -0.58 57.05 -133.59
C THR A 46 -0.01 56.06 -134.61
N TYR A 47 -0.71 54.95 -134.82
CA TYR A 47 -0.29 53.92 -135.78
C TYR A 47 -0.22 54.46 -137.23
N ALA A 48 -1.03 55.45 -137.58
CA ALA A 48 -1.04 56.06 -138.92
C ALA A 48 0.23 56.88 -139.22
N ASP A 49 0.99 57.28 -138.19
CA ASP A 49 2.20 58.10 -138.34
C ASP A 49 3.46 57.27 -138.69
N LEU A 50 3.30 55.96 -138.91
CA LEU A 50 4.38 55.07 -139.29
C LEU A 50 4.84 55.35 -140.74
N PRO A 51 6.16 55.42 -141.02
CA PRO A 51 6.66 55.76 -142.36
C PRO A 51 6.19 54.80 -143.46
N THR A 52 5.77 55.33 -144.60
CA THR A 52 5.23 54.55 -145.75
C THR A 52 6.22 54.35 -146.90
N GLY A 53 7.41 54.96 -146.83
CA GLY A 53 8.45 54.89 -147.87
C GLY A 53 9.55 53.86 -147.61
N LEU A 54 9.32 52.87 -146.75
CA LEU A 54 10.32 51.86 -146.38
C LEU A 54 10.34 50.71 -147.39
N GLY A 55 11.54 50.26 -147.74
CA GLY A 55 11.78 49.18 -148.69
C GLY A 55 12.19 47.86 -148.02
N PRO A 56 12.58 46.85 -148.82
CA PRO A 56 13.05 45.55 -148.31
C PRO A 56 14.31 45.65 -147.43
N GLY A 57 15.12 46.69 -147.64
CA GLY A 57 16.35 46.95 -146.86
C GLY A 57 16.12 47.48 -145.45
N ASP A 58 14.91 47.96 -145.14
CA ASP A 58 14.55 48.57 -143.85
C ASP A 58 13.89 47.57 -142.89
N ASN A 59 13.97 46.27 -143.19
CA ASN A 59 13.44 45.21 -142.34
C ASN A 59 14.05 45.29 -140.93
N GLY A 60 13.21 45.31 -139.90
CA GLY A 60 13.63 45.42 -138.49
C GLY A 60 13.56 46.82 -137.89
N VAL A 61 13.24 47.87 -138.67
CA VAL A 61 12.96 49.21 -138.13
C VAL A 61 11.80 49.13 -137.13
N CYS A 62 11.96 49.72 -135.94
CA CYS A 62 11.01 49.64 -134.84
C CYS A 62 10.53 51.02 -134.40
N TYR A 63 9.21 51.21 -134.29
CA TYR A 63 8.62 52.39 -133.66
C TYR A 63 7.71 51.98 -132.51
N LEU A 64 7.79 52.70 -131.39
CA LEU A 64 6.79 52.64 -130.34
C LEU A 64 5.62 53.54 -130.70
N VAL A 65 4.40 53.01 -130.69
CA VAL A 65 3.18 53.81 -130.85
C VAL A 65 2.59 54.09 -129.47
N LEU A 66 2.47 55.37 -129.11
CA LEU A 66 2.00 55.77 -127.78
C LEU A 66 0.49 55.59 -127.61
N GLU A 67 -0.28 55.62 -128.70
CA GLU A 67 -1.74 55.40 -128.68
C GLU A 67 -2.11 54.08 -127.99
N ASP A 68 -1.33 53.01 -128.21
CA ASP A 68 -1.58 51.69 -127.64
C ASP A 68 -0.44 51.18 -126.73
N ASN A 69 0.65 51.95 -126.58
CA ASN A 69 1.88 51.56 -125.88
C ASN A 69 2.50 50.26 -126.41
N LEU A 70 2.34 49.99 -127.71
CA LEU A 70 2.88 48.80 -128.37
C LEU A 70 4.03 49.17 -129.32
N ALA A 71 5.04 48.30 -129.36
CA ALA A 71 6.16 48.41 -130.29
C ALA A 71 5.83 47.68 -131.62
N TYR A 72 5.95 48.37 -132.75
CA TYR A 72 5.73 47.84 -134.09
C TYR A 72 7.04 47.71 -134.86
N PHE A 73 7.22 46.59 -135.58
CA PHE A 73 8.43 46.27 -136.34
C PHE A 73 8.10 46.11 -137.83
N TRP A 74 8.81 46.82 -138.71
CA TRP A 74 8.65 46.68 -140.17
C TRP A 74 9.21 45.32 -140.60
N ASN A 75 8.41 44.51 -141.28
CA ASN A 75 8.79 43.15 -141.65
C ASN A 75 9.48 43.02 -143.02
N GLY A 76 9.86 44.16 -143.63
CA GLY A 76 10.45 44.22 -144.97
C GLY A 76 9.43 44.40 -146.10
N ALA A 77 8.12 44.38 -145.81
CA ALA A 77 7.06 44.61 -146.79
C ALA A 77 5.89 45.47 -146.27
N ALA A 78 5.51 45.36 -145.00
CA ALA A 78 4.42 46.09 -144.38
C ALA A 78 4.60 46.22 -142.84
N TRP A 79 3.90 47.20 -142.24
CA TRP A 79 3.74 47.28 -140.78
C TRP A 79 2.69 46.26 -140.28
N PRO A 80 2.88 45.62 -139.12
CA PRO A 80 1.86 44.75 -138.49
C PRO A 80 0.62 45.57 -138.14
N ALA A 81 -0.57 45.07 -138.48
CA ALA A 81 -1.83 45.83 -138.32
C ALA A 81 -2.00 46.50 -136.94
N LYS A 82 -2.68 47.66 -136.92
CA LYS A 82 -2.98 48.42 -135.69
C LYS A 82 -3.53 47.51 -134.58
N GLY A 83 -3.00 47.66 -133.37
CA GLY A 83 -3.30 46.89 -132.16
C GLY A 83 -2.52 45.57 -132.02
N LYS A 84 -1.58 45.25 -132.93
CA LYS A 84 -0.81 43.99 -132.93
C LYS A 84 0.70 44.16 -132.70
N GLY A 85 1.13 45.30 -132.17
CA GLY A 85 2.50 45.47 -131.69
C GLY A 85 2.77 44.72 -130.36
N ALA A 86 4.03 44.68 -129.91
CA ALA A 86 4.43 43.98 -128.69
C ALA A 86 4.34 44.90 -127.43
N PRO A 87 3.73 44.45 -126.32
CA PRO A 87 3.65 45.22 -125.07
C PRO A 87 4.98 45.23 -124.30
N ILE A 88 5.31 46.35 -123.66
CA ILE A 88 6.63 46.60 -123.02
C ILE A 88 6.62 46.79 -121.48
N LYS A 89 5.48 46.61 -120.78
CA LYS A 89 5.40 46.61 -119.29
C LYS A 89 4.70 45.36 -118.74
N GLY A 90 5.15 44.87 -117.57
CA GLY A 90 4.51 43.82 -116.78
C GLY A 90 3.59 44.35 -115.67
N ASP A 91 2.85 43.45 -115.01
CA ASP A 91 1.82 43.76 -114.01
C ASP A 91 2.38 44.32 -112.67
N GLN A 92 1.57 45.11 -111.96
CA GLN A 92 1.92 45.76 -110.67
C GLN A 92 1.70 44.81 -109.46
N GLY A 93 2.60 44.80 -108.48
CA GLY A 93 2.54 43.92 -107.28
C GLY A 93 1.74 44.45 -106.07
N ASP A 94 1.43 43.55 -105.12
CA ASP A 94 0.50 43.76 -103.99
C ASP A 94 1.00 44.70 -102.86
N PRO A 95 0.11 45.41 -102.11
CA PRO A 95 0.47 46.30 -101.00
C PRO A 95 0.92 45.60 -99.69
N GLY A 96 1.76 46.27 -98.87
CA GLY A 96 2.37 45.74 -97.64
C GLY A 96 1.49 45.70 -96.37
N ARG A 97 1.88 44.88 -95.38
CA ARG A 97 1.15 44.58 -94.11
C ARG A 97 1.52 45.52 -92.95
N GLY A 98 0.55 46.02 -92.18
CA GLY A 98 0.74 46.87 -90.98
C GLY A 98 0.29 46.21 -89.65
N ILE A 99 0.53 46.86 -88.51
CA ILE A 99 0.12 46.41 -87.16
C ILE A 99 -1.17 47.14 -86.75
N ASP A 100 -2.15 46.39 -86.24
CA ASP A 100 -3.48 46.86 -85.83
C ASP A 100 -3.57 47.07 -84.31
N SER A 101 -3.09 46.11 -83.50
CA SER A 101 -3.05 46.25 -82.03
C SER A 101 -1.99 45.35 -81.38
N ILE A 102 -1.63 45.68 -80.13
CA ILE A 102 -0.67 44.90 -79.32
C ILE A 102 -1.33 44.56 -77.99
N THR A 103 -1.30 43.29 -77.60
CA THR A 103 -1.86 42.81 -76.32
C THR A 103 -0.83 41.99 -75.55
N ALA A 104 -0.76 42.17 -74.23
CA ALA A 104 0.10 41.37 -73.37
C ALA A 104 -0.49 39.96 -73.15
N THR A 105 0.38 38.96 -73.19
CA THR A 105 0.06 37.55 -72.94
C THR A 105 0.99 37.00 -71.85
N PRO A 106 0.67 35.86 -71.22
CA PRO A 106 1.54 35.23 -70.22
C PRO A 106 2.96 34.88 -70.72
N ALA A 107 3.16 34.78 -72.04
CA ALA A 107 4.44 34.42 -72.66
C ALA A 107 5.15 35.60 -73.36
N GLY A 108 4.48 36.75 -73.54
CA GLY A 108 5.03 37.88 -74.30
C GLY A 108 3.98 38.85 -74.86
N LEU A 109 4.27 39.51 -75.97
CA LEU A 109 3.36 40.46 -76.63
C LEU A 109 2.79 39.85 -77.92
N ARG A 110 1.48 39.91 -78.08
CA ARG A 110 0.76 39.51 -79.29
C ARG A 110 0.47 40.73 -80.15
N PHE A 111 0.93 40.73 -81.39
CA PHE A 111 0.70 41.77 -82.39
C PHE A 111 -0.38 41.30 -83.36
N ALA A 112 -1.55 41.96 -83.35
CA ALA A 112 -2.58 41.80 -84.38
C ALA A 112 -2.18 42.62 -85.61
N MET A 113 -2.37 42.07 -86.81
CA MET A 113 -1.90 42.65 -88.07
C MET A 113 -3.10 43.14 -88.89
N THR A 114 -2.95 44.25 -89.63
CA THR A 114 -4.04 44.89 -90.37
C THR A 114 -4.57 44.02 -91.52
N THR A 115 -3.76 43.10 -92.04
CA THR A 115 -4.17 42.05 -92.99
C THR A 115 -3.44 40.72 -92.73
N GLY A 116 -4.22 39.63 -92.66
CA GLY A 116 -3.79 38.26 -92.34
C GLY A 116 -4.39 37.76 -91.02
N VAL A 117 -4.94 36.54 -91.02
CA VAL A 117 -5.73 35.98 -89.90
C VAL A 117 -4.90 35.45 -88.72
N THR A 118 -3.57 35.49 -88.80
CA THR A 118 -2.67 34.98 -87.75
C THR A 118 -1.92 36.10 -87.04
N PRO A 119 -2.24 36.36 -85.76
CA PRO A 119 -1.44 37.23 -84.89
C PRO A 119 0.01 36.75 -84.77
N VAL A 120 0.94 37.68 -84.51
CA VAL A 120 2.36 37.36 -84.28
C VAL A 120 2.67 37.49 -82.80
N ASP A 121 3.14 36.41 -82.19
CA ASP A 121 3.54 36.38 -80.78
C ASP A 121 5.06 36.60 -80.64
N VAL A 122 5.46 37.57 -79.82
CA VAL A 122 6.86 37.85 -79.47
C VAL A 122 7.08 37.54 -78.01
N ALA A 123 7.96 36.58 -77.71
CA ALA A 123 8.26 36.20 -76.34
C ALA A 123 8.97 37.34 -75.58
N VAL A 124 8.55 37.59 -74.34
CA VAL A 124 9.19 38.56 -73.43
C VAL A 124 9.63 37.82 -72.16
N PRO A 125 10.89 37.33 -72.08
CA PRO A 125 11.35 36.49 -70.97
C PRO A 125 11.19 37.11 -69.57
N ALA A 126 11.28 38.44 -69.47
CA ALA A 126 11.09 39.15 -68.21
C ALA A 126 9.69 38.96 -67.61
N LEU A 127 8.65 38.85 -68.44
CA LEU A 127 7.28 38.66 -67.98
C LEU A 127 7.07 37.23 -67.45
N THR A 128 7.64 36.23 -68.13
CA THR A 128 7.67 34.84 -67.66
C THR A 128 8.42 34.68 -66.33
N ASN A 129 9.58 35.34 -66.19
CA ASN A 129 10.35 35.33 -64.94
C ASN A 129 9.55 35.98 -63.80
N ALA A 130 8.83 37.08 -64.07
CA ALA A 130 7.97 37.74 -63.09
C ALA A 130 6.80 36.84 -62.65
N THR A 131 6.15 36.13 -63.58
CA THR A 131 5.10 35.16 -63.26
C THR A 131 5.62 33.99 -62.42
N GLN A 132 6.81 33.46 -62.75
CA GLN A 132 7.44 32.37 -61.98
C GLN A 132 7.88 32.83 -60.58
N ALA A 133 8.41 34.05 -60.45
CA ALA A 133 8.76 34.64 -59.16
C ALA A 133 7.52 34.84 -58.28
N ALA A 134 6.40 35.30 -58.85
CA ALA A 134 5.13 35.43 -58.13
C ALA A 134 4.61 34.07 -57.64
N ALA A 135 4.63 33.03 -58.49
CA ALA A 135 4.24 31.68 -58.11
C ALA A 135 5.13 31.09 -56.99
N THR A 136 6.44 31.38 -57.05
CA THR A 136 7.39 30.97 -56.00
C THR A 136 7.09 31.69 -54.68
N ALA A 137 6.79 33.00 -54.72
CA ALA A 137 6.44 33.78 -53.54
C ALA A 137 5.14 33.28 -52.89
N THR A 138 4.12 32.95 -53.68
CA THR A 138 2.89 32.32 -53.17
C THR A 138 3.18 30.99 -52.50
N SER A 139 3.98 30.13 -53.14
CA SER A 139 4.36 28.83 -52.55
C SER A 139 5.11 29.00 -51.21
N LYS A 140 6.00 29.99 -51.12
CA LYS A 140 6.69 30.31 -49.86
C LYS A 140 5.77 30.89 -48.79
N ALA A 141 4.74 31.65 -49.17
CA ALA A 141 3.71 32.08 -48.24
C ALA A 141 2.90 30.90 -47.69
N ASP A 142 2.55 29.92 -48.53
CA ASP A 142 1.83 28.71 -48.12
C ASP A 142 2.68 27.80 -47.19
N GLU A 143 3.98 27.65 -47.51
CA GLU A 143 4.94 26.97 -46.63
C GLU A 143 5.07 27.67 -45.26
N ALA A 144 5.10 29.00 -45.24
CA ALA A 144 5.17 29.79 -44.02
C ALA A 144 3.89 29.65 -43.18
N LEU A 145 2.72 29.68 -43.81
CA LEU A 145 1.43 29.47 -43.14
C LEU A 145 1.34 28.07 -42.52
N THR A 146 1.80 27.06 -43.25
CA THR A 146 1.90 25.67 -42.76
C THR A 146 2.82 25.59 -41.53
N SER A 147 3.99 26.23 -41.60
CA SER A 147 4.96 26.27 -40.50
C SER A 147 4.41 27.00 -39.27
N ALA A 148 3.66 28.08 -39.48
CA ALA A 148 2.97 28.78 -38.39
C ALA A 148 1.94 27.89 -37.71
N GLY A 149 1.14 27.13 -38.47
CA GLY A 149 0.20 26.16 -37.93
C GLY A 149 0.88 25.05 -37.11
N LEU A 150 2.01 24.53 -37.59
CA LEU A 150 2.83 23.56 -36.85
C LEU A 150 3.36 24.14 -35.52
N ALA A 151 3.81 25.40 -35.53
CA ALA A 151 4.28 26.08 -34.32
C ALA A 151 3.15 26.30 -33.30
N THR A 152 1.94 26.68 -33.74
CA THR A 152 0.75 26.78 -32.88
C THR A 152 0.40 25.42 -32.26
N ASN A 153 0.42 24.34 -33.05
CA ASN A 153 0.17 23.00 -32.55
C ASN A 153 1.22 22.55 -31.52
N ALA A 154 2.50 22.88 -31.75
CA ALA A 154 3.58 22.60 -30.81
C ALA A 154 3.41 23.36 -29.48
N ALA A 155 3.01 24.64 -29.53
CA ALA A 155 2.72 25.44 -28.35
C ALA A 155 1.54 24.85 -27.54
N ALA A 156 0.46 24.44 -28.20
CA ALA A 156 -0.68 23.78 -27.55
C ALA A 156 -0.31 22.44 -26.89
N ALA A 157 0.61 21.67 -27.51
CA ALA A 157 1.15 20.44 -26.94
C ALA A 157 2.03 20.71 -25.71
N ALA A 158 2.86 21.76 -25.75
CA ALA A 158 3.67 22.19 -24.61
C ALA A 158 2.79 22.63 -23.43
N ASP A 159 1.75 23.41 -23.66
CA ASP A 159 0.77 23.82 -22.64
C ASP A 159 0.08 22.63 -21.99
N THR A 160 -0.31 21.64 -22.80
CA THR A 160 -0.92 20.41 -22.31
C THR A 160 0.06 19.60 -21.44
N SER A 161 1.32 19.53 -21.85
CA SER A 161 2.38 18.88 -21.09
C SER A 161 2.63 19.59 -19.76
N ALA A 162 2.63 20.93 -19.75
CA ALA A 162 2.77 21.74 -18.54
C ALA A 162 1.61 21.50 -17.55
N ARG A 163 0.36 21.46 -18.04
CA ARG A 163 -0.81 21.12 -17.23
C ARG A 163 -0.73 19.71 -16.64
N ASN A 164 -0.28 18.74 -17.42
CA ASN A 164 -0.09 17.36 -16.93
C ASN A 164 0.99 17.29 -15.84
N ALA A 165 2.09 18.03 -16.01
CA ALA A 165 3.15 18.12 -15.00
C ALA A 165 2.64 18.76 -13.70
N ALA A 166 1.84 19.84 -13.80
CA ALA A 166 1.22 20.47 -12.64
C ALA A 166 0.27 19.52 -11.90
N ASN A 167 -0.60 18.80 -12.62
CA ASN A 167 -1.50 17.80 -12.03
C ASN A 167 -0.73 16.66 -11.34
N SER A 168 0.38 16.22 -11.95
CA SER A 168 1.26 15.21 -11.36
C SER A 168 1.90 15.71 -10.07
N ALA A 169 2.34 16.98 -10.04
CA ALA A 169 2.89 17.60 -8.85
C ALA A 169 1.84 17.74 -7.72
N THR A 170 0.61 18.12 -8.05
CA THR A 170 -0.51 18.14 -7.08
C THR A 170 -0.75 16.74 -6.50
N THR A 171 -0.81 15.73 -7.36
CA THR A 171 -1.02 14.33 -6.95
C THR A 171 0.09 13.85 -6.02
N ALA A 172 1.35 14.17 -6.35
CA ALA A 172 2.50 13.86 -5.51
C ALA A 172 2.43 14.57 -4.14
N GLY A 173 1.99 15.83 -4.10
CA GLY A 173 1.77 16.59 -2.86
C GLY A 173 0.68 15.99 -1.97
N THR A 174 -0.43 15.53 -2.56
CA THR A 174 -1.47 14.80 -1.82
C THR A 174 -0.93 13.48 -1.25
N ALA A 175 -0.21 12.69 -2.06
CA ALA A 175 0.38 11.45 -1.62
C ALA A 175 1.39 11.65 -0.47
N ALA A 176 2.21 12.70 -0.53
CA ALA A 176 3.14 13.07 0.55
C ALA A 176 2.41 13.44 1.84
N SER A 177 1.31 14.21 1.74
CA SER A 177 0.46 14.55 2.89
C SER A 177 -0.16 13.31 3.53
N THR A 178 -0.69 12.39 2.72
CA THR A 178 -1.23 11.10 3.20
C THR A 178 -0.16 10.26 3.88
N ALA A 179 1.06 10.20 3.32
CA ALA A 179 2.18 9.48 3.92
C ALA A 179 2.59 10.08 5.28
N ASN A 180 2.60 11.41 5.40
CA ASN A 180 2.85 12.08 6.67
C ASN A 180 1.78 11.75 7.72
N SER A 181 0.49 11.81 7.35
CA SER A 181 -0.59 11.42 8.27
C SER A 181 -0.50 9.96 8.71
N ALA A 182 -0.13 9.05 7.81
CA ALA A 182 0.07 7.64 8.15
C ALA A 182 1.25 7.44 9.11
N ARG A 183 2.36 8.16 8.91
CA ARG A 183 3.51 8.17 9.82
C ARG A 183 3.14 8.69 11.21
N ASP A 184 2.36 9.76 11.28
CA ASP A 184 1.94 10.35 12.55
C ASP A 184 1.01 9.39 13.31
N GLN A 185 0.08 8.73 12.61
CA GLN A 185 -0.74 7.65 13.19
C GLN A 185 0.09 6.48 13.71
N ALA A 186 1.11 6.04 12.95
CA ALA A 186 2.02 4.99 13.39
C ALA A 186 2.80 5.40 14.65
N THR A 187 3.20 6.67 14.74
CA THR A 187 3.87 7.22 15.92
C THR A 187 2.94 7.22 17.14
N THR A 188 1.69 7.65 16.99
CA THR A 188 0.69 7.56 18.05
C THR A 188 0.43 6.11 18.50
N ALA A 189 0.32 5.18 17.53
CA ALA A 189 0.15 3.76 17.84
C ALA A 189 1.32 3.19 18.64
N ALA A 190 2.56 3.58 18.30
CA ALA A 190 3.76 3.19 19.04
C ALA A 190 3.75 3.73 20.48
N THR A 191 3.39 5.00 20.69
CA THR A 191 3.26 5.59 22.04
C THR A 191 2.20 4.88 22.88
N ASN A 192 1.05 4.56 22.28
CA ASN A 192 -0.02 3.81 22.94
C ASN A 192 0.43 2.39 23.32
N ALA A 193 1.18 1.72 22.45
CA ALA A 193 1.76 0.41 22.73
C ALA A 193 2.77 0.47 23.89
N GLY A 194 3.63 1.49 23.92
CA GLY A 194 4.54 1.73 25.06
C GLY A 194 3.78 1.94 26.37
N SER A 195 2.75 2.80 26.36
CA SER A 195 1.91 3.04 27.54
C SER A 195 1.18 1.77 28.03
N ALA A 196 0.78 0.88 27.10
CA ALA A 196 0.18 -0.40 27.44
C ALA A 196 1.19 -1.37 28.06
N ALA A 197 2.43 -1.38 27.56
CA ALA A 197 3.52 -2.17 28.14
C ALA A 197 3.85 -1.71 29.58
N ASP A 198 3.92 -0.41 29.82
CA ASP A 198 4.16 0.15 31.17
C ASP A 198 3.04 -0.25 32.14
N LYS A 199 1.77 -0.19 31.71
CA LYS A 199 0.63 -0.67 32.50
C LYS A 199 0.73 -2.15 32.81
N ALA A 200 1.11 -2.98 31.82
CA ALA A 200 1.30 -4.41 32.03
C ALA A 200 2.44 -4.71 33.03
N ALA A 201 3.55 -3.98 32.95
CA ALA A 201 4.65 -4.07 33.92
C ALA A 201 4.20 -3.64 35.33
N GLY A 202 3.38 -2.59 35.44
CA GLY A 202 2.75 -2.18 36.69
C GLY A 202 1.84 -3.27 37.27
N SER A 203 1.00 -3.90 36.45
CA SER A 203 0.15 -5.02 36.86
C SER A 203 0.97 -6.24 37.31
N ALA A 204 2.07 -6.56 36.63
CA ALA A 204 2.97 -7.63 37.04
C ALA A 204 3.62 -7.35 38.41
N SER A 205 4.05 -6.10 38.65
CA SER A 205 4.62 -5.67 39.93
C SER A 205 3.60 -5.72 41.07
N ALA A 206 2.35 -5.34 40.79
CA ALA A 206 1.24 -5.47 41.74
C ALA A 206 0.97 -6.94 42.08
N ALA A 207 0.94 -7.83 41.08
CA ALA A 207 0.77 -9.27 41.29
C ALA A 207 1.90 -9.88 42.13
N ALA A 208 3.16 -9.49 41.89
CA ALA A 208 4.30 -9.90 42.71
C ALA A 208 4.19 -9.43 44.18
N SER A 209 3.68 -8.21 44.39
CA SER A 209 3.44 -7.66 45.74
C SER A 209 2.31 -8.42 46.45
N SER A 210 1.23 -8.75 45.73
CA SER A 210 0.16 -9.62 46.25
C SER A 210 0.67 -11.02 46.60
N ALA A 211 1.56 -11.61 45.80
CA ALA A 211 2.17 -12.91 46.12
C ALA A 211 2.99 -12.86 47.41
N THR A 212 3.84 -11.83 47.58
CA THR A 212 4.59 -11.59 48.82
C THR A 212 3.66 -11.45 50.03
N THR A 213 2.55 -10.74 49.86
CA THR A 213 1.54 -10.57 50.92
C THR A 213 0.87 -11.90 51.28
N ALA A 214 0.53 -12.73 50.29
CA ALA A 214 -0.02 -14.06 50.50
C ALA A 214 0.98 -15.01 51.20
N ASP A 215 2.27 -14.90 50.88
CA ASP A 215 3.34 -15.64 51.55
C ASP A 215 3.48 -15.23 53.03
N GLY A 216 3.41 -13.93 53.32
CA GLY A 216 3.38 -13.41 54.69
C GLY A 216 2.17 -13.90 55.47
N ALA A 217 0.97 -13.87 54.87
CA ALA A 217 -0.25 -14.41 55.48
C ALA A 217 -0.14 -15.90 55.77
N ARG A 218 0.45 -16.69 54.85
CA ARG A 218 0.70 -18.13 55.04
C ARG A 218 1.69 -18.39 56.18
N ALA A 219 2.73 -17.57 56.32
CA ALA A 219 3.67 -17.67 57.43
C ALA A 219 2.98 -17.38 58.77
N ALA A 220 2.20 -16.30 58.85
CA ALA A 220 1.42 -15.97 60.04
C ALA A 220 0.42 -17.08 60.42
N ALA A 221 -0.24 -17.69 59.44
CA ALA A 221 -1.14 -18.82 59.68
C ALA A 221 -0.42 -20.06 60.25
N ARG A 222 0.83 -20.32 59.83
CA ARG A 222 1.65 -21.40 60.39
C ARG A 222 2.02 -21.11 61.84
N THR A 223 2.48 -19.89 62.14
CA THR A 223 2.77 -19.48 63.53
C THR A 223 1.53 -19.63 64.42
N ALA A 224 0.36 -19.18 63.96
CA ALA A 224 -0.89 -19.37 64.71
C ALA A 224 -1.25 -20.85 64.95
N ALA A 225 -0.94 -21.73 64.00
CA ALA A 225 -1.13 -23.17 64.17
C ALA A 225 -0.16 -23.76 65.21
N ASP A 226 1.10 -23.35 65.19
CA ASP A 226 2.11 -23.76 66.17
C ASP A 226 1.73 -23.30 67.59
N ASP A 227 1.25 -22.05 67.73
CA ASP A 227 0.76 -21.50 69.00
C ASP A 227 -0.47 -22.28 69.52
N ALA A 228 -1.36 -22.71 68.62
CA ALA A 228 -2.51 -23.54 68.98
C ALA A 228 -2.06 -24.93 69.49
N VAL A 229 -1.05 -25.54 68.87
CA VAL A 229 -0.45 -26.80 69.33
C VAL A 229 0.20 -26.63 70.71
N ALA A 230 0.96 -25.55 70.91
CA ALA A 230 1.56 -25.23 72.21
C ALA A 230 0.50 -25.04 73.31
N SER A 231 -0.61 -24.36 72.97
CA SER A 231 -1.75 -24.19 73.86
C SER A 231 -2.43 -25.52 74.21
N ALA A 232 -2.59 -26.41 73.23
CA ALA A 232 -3.15 -27.75 73.45
C ALA A 232 -2.27 -28.63 74.34
N ASN A 233 -0.95 -28.55 74.17
CA ASN A 233 0.02 -29.24 75.04
C ASN A 233 -0.05 -28.71 76.48
N SER A 234 -0.13 -27.39 76.65
CA SER A 234 -0.28 -26.74 77.96
C SER A 234 -1.57 -27.17 78.66
N ALA A 235 -2.68 -27.25 77.92
CA ALA A 235 -3.95 -27.75 78.46
C ALA A 235 -3.87 -29.24 78.86
N SER A 236 -3.13 -30.04 78.11
CA SER A 236 -2.91 -31.46 78.42
C SER A 236 -2.07 -31.64 79.69
N ALA A 237 -1.02 -30.82 79.87
CA ALA A 237 -0.22 -30.79 81.10
C ALA A 237 -1.08 -30.39 82.31
N ALA A 238 -1.85 -29.30 82.19
CA ALA A 238 -2.76 -28.87 83.26
C ALA A 238 -3.79 -29.95 83.64
N ARG A 239 -4.25 -30.75 82.67
CA ARG A 239 -5.13 -31.90 82.95
C ARG A 239 -4.42 -33.00 83.72
N ALA A 240 -3.16 -33.29 83.41
CA ALA A 240 -2.36 -34.27 84.14
C ALA A 240 -2.08 -33.82 85.59
N ASP A 241 -1.78 -32.53 85.78
CA ASP A 241 -1.62 -31.93 87.11
C ASP A 241 -2.92 -32.03 87.92
N ALA A 242 -4.07 -31.74 87.31
CA ALA A 242 -5.38 -31.88 87.94
C ALA A 242 -5.70 -33.34 88.33
N GLN A 243 -5.30 -34.32 87.51
CA GLN A 243 -5.44 -35.75 87.84
C GLN A 243 -4.56 -36.13 89.04
N THR A 244 -3.31 -35.68 89.04
CA THR A 244 -2.37 -35.90 90.15
C THR A 244 -2.89 -35.31 91.46
N ALA A 245 -3.41 -34.07 91.41
CA ALA A 245 -4.02 -33.41 92.55
C ALA A 245 -5.25 -34.16 93.08
N ARG A 246 -6.11 -34.66 92.18
CA ARG A 246 -7.28 -35.47 92.54
C ARG A 246 -6.88 -36.78 93.20
N ASP A 247 -5.88 -37.48 92.67
CA ASP A 247 -5.43 -38.78 93.20
C ASP A 247 -4.74 -38.61 94.57
N THR A 248 -4.02 -37.50 94.76
CA THR A 248 -3.49 -37.07 96.07
C THR A 248 -4.64 -36.83 97.06
N ALA A 249 -5.66 -36.07 96.67
CA ALA A 249 -6.82 -35.80 97.52
C ALA A 249 -7.56 -37.09 97.90
N LYS A 250 -7.69 -38.05 96.97
CA LYS A 250 -8.25 -39.36 97.25
C LYS A 250 -7.43 -40.14 98.29
N THR A 251 -6.10 -40.15 98.14
CA THR A 251 -5.21 -40.81 99.10
C THR A 251 -5.35 -40.21 100.51
N SER A 252 -5.44 -38.87 100.60
CA SER A 252 -5.69 -38.18 101.88
C SER A 252 -7.05 -38.56 102.48
N ALA A 253 -8.10 -38.71 101.66
CA ALA A 253 -9.41 -39.15 102.12
C ALA A 253 -9.41 -40.61 102.64
N ASP A 254 -8.68 -41.50 101.95
CA ASP A 254 -8.52 -42.89 102.37
C ASP A 254 -7.75 -42.94 103.72
N SER A 255 -6.66 -42.19 103.87
CA SER A 255 -5.91 -42.07 105.13
C SER A 255 -6.76 -41.51 106.29
N ALA A 256 -7.64 -40.54 106.03
CA ALA A 256 -8.56 -40.02 107.02
C ALA A 256 -9.59 -41.09 107.48
N THR A 257 -10.00 -41.97 106.56
CA THR A 257 -10.89 -43.11 106.85
C THR A 257 -10.19 -44.15 107.72
N ASP A 258 -8.92 -44.46 107.44
CA ASP A 258 -8.10 -45.35 108.25
C ASP A 258 -7.88 -44.78 109.65
N ALA A 259 -7.54 -43.49 109.75
CA ALA A 259 -7.38 -42.80 111.04
C ALA A 259 -8.66 -42.86 111.88
N LYS A 260 -9.83 -42.66 111.26
CA LYS A 260 -11.14 -42.82 111.93
C LYS A 260 -11.35 -44.25 112.43
N THR A 261 -11.00 -45.26 111.63
CA THR A 261 -11.12 -46.68 111.99
C THR A 261 -10.20 -47.02 113.16
N ASN A 262 -8.93 -46.60 113.11
CA ASN A 262 -7.96 -46.80 114.17
C ASN A 262 -8.39 -46.11 115.47
N ALA A 263 -8.91 -44.87 115.39
CA ALA A 263 -9.43 -44.17 116.57
C ALA A 263 -10.61 -44.93 117.21
N ALA A 264 -11.50 -45.51 116.40
CA ALA A 264 -12.59 -46.34 116.90
C ALA A 264 -12.08 -47.63 117.56
N ALA A 265 -11.05 -48.27 116.99
CA ALA A 265 -10.41 -49.45 117.57
C ALA A 265 -9.73 -49.12 118.91
N SER A 266 -8.95 -48.04 118.98
CA SER A 266 -8.32 -47.58 120.22
C SER A 266 -9.35 -47.22 121.29
N ALA A 267 -10.48 -46.64 120.92
CA ALA A 267 -11.58 -46.37 121.86
C ALA A 267 -12.19 -47.67 122.42
N ALA A 268 -12.35 -48.71 121.59
CA ALA A 268 -12.82 -50.02 122.04
C ALA A 268 -11.81 -50.72 122.96
N GLU A 269 -10.52 -50.65 122.64
CA GLU A 269 -9.45 -51.20 123.46
C GLU A 269 -9.33 -50.47 124.81
N ALA A 270 -9.40 -49.13 124.81
CA ALA A 270 -9.44 -48.34 126.04
C ALA A 270 -10.63 -48.72 126.93
N LYS A 271 -11.80 -48.97 126.33
CA LYS A 271 -12.99 -49.46 127.06
C LYS A 271 -12.73 -50.82 127.71
N HIS A 272 -12.17 -51.78 126.95
CA HIS A 272 -11.84 -53.12 127.47
C HIS A 272 -10.88 -53.07 128.65
N TRP A 273 -9.79 -52.30 128.56
CA TRP A 273 -8.83 -52.14 129.64
C TRP A 273 -9.42 -51.42 130.86
N ALA A 274 -10.30 -50.43 130.65
CA ALA A 274 -11.02 -49.78 131.74
C ALA A 274 -11.93 -50.77 132.50
N GLU A 275 -12.62 -51.67 131.79
CA GLU A 275 -13.44 -52.74 132.38
C GLU A 275 -12.57 -53.75 133.15
N HIS A 276 -11.45 -54.23 132.59
CA HIS A 276 -10.50 -55.13 133.27
C HIS A 276 -9.83 -54.50 134.50
N ALA A 277 -9.49 -53.21 134.42
CA ALA A 277 -8.93 -52.47 135.55
C ALA A 277 -9.96 -52.35 136.68
N ALA A 278 -11.24 -52.11 136.36
CA ALA A 278 -12.31 -52.10 137.34
C ALA A 278 -12.49 -53.48 138.02
N GLU A 279 -12.39 -54.58 137.28
CA GLU A 279 -12.38 -55.95 137.86
C GLU A 279 -11.16 -56.18 138.76
N THR A 280 -9.96 -55.79 138.31
CA THR A 280 -8.70 -55.99 139.06
C THR A 280 -8.68 -55.20 140.37
N VAL A 281 -9.19 -53.96 140.36
CA VAL A 281 -9.31 -53.11 141.57
C VAL A 281 -10.36 -53.67 142.53
N SER A 282 -11.44 -54.27 142.01
CA SER A 282 -12.47 -54.90 142.86
C SER A 282 -12.03 -56.22 143.48
N SER A 283 -11.02 -56.92 142.94
CA SER A 283 -10.56 -58.21 143.48
C SER A 283 -9.46 -58.09 144.55
N GLY A 284 -8.65 -57.01 144.54
CA GLY A 284 -7.48 -56.82 145.40
C GLY A 284 -6.36 -57.86 145.14
N ILE A 285 -5.08 -57.50 145.30
CA ILE A 285 -3.98 -58.48 145.27
C ILE A 285 -3.58 -58.77 146.73
N PRO A 286 -3.90 -59.95 147.30
CA PRO A 286 -3.51 -60.28 148.66
C PRO A 286 -1.97 -60.41 148.79
N ASN A 287 -1.44 -60.15 149.99
CA ASN A 287 -0.02 -60.42 150.29
C ASN A 287 0.30 -61.91 150.17
N ALA A 288 1.51 -62.26 149.70
CA ALA A 288 1.91 -63.65 149.59
C ALA A 288 2.05 -64.29 150.98
N ASP A 289 1.47 -65.48 151.14
CA ASP A 289 1.81 -66.38 152.25
C ASP A 289 2.30 -67.73 151.71
N LYS A 290 2.55 -68.68 152.59
CA LYS A 290 3.08 -70.01 152.22
C LYS A 290 2.08 -70.87 151.42
N THR A 291 0.87 -70.38 151.18
CA THR A 291 -0.23 -71.06 150.49
C THR A 291 -0.94 -70.20 149.43
N ILE A 292 -0.74 -68.87 149.38
CA ILE A 292 -1.28 -67.96 148.35
C ILE A 292 -0.14 -67.17 147.69
N LYS A 293 -0.09 -67.16 146.35
CA LYS A 293 0.84 -66.30 145.59
C LYS A 293 0.33 -64.85 145.58
N GLY A 294 1.07 -63.95 146.21
CA GLY A 294 0.84 -62.51 146.27
C GLY A 294 2.15 -61.71 146.13
N GLY A 295 2.18 -60.45 146.56
CA GLY A 295 3.39 -59.61 146.51
C GLY A 295 4.59 -60.24 147.27
N ILE A 296 5.74 -60.34 146.61
CA ILE A 296 6.95 -61.08 147.05
C ILE A 296 7.70 -60.33 148.17
N MET A 297 8.19 -61.05 149.18
CA MET A 297 9.14 -60.57 150.20
C MET A 297 10.43 -61.42 150.13
N LEU A 298 11.61 -60.81 149.89
CA LEU A 298 12.90 -61.52 149.74
C LEU A 298 13.91 -61.15 150.86
N PRO A 299 14.65 -62.11 151.41
CA PRO A 299 15.39 -61.97 152.68
C PRO A 299 16.80 -61.32 152.63
N GLY A 300 17.28 -60.82 151.48
CA GLY A 300 18.46 -59.93 151.29
C GLY A 300 19.63 -60.02 152.29
N GLY A 301 20.34 -61.15 152.35
CA GLY A 301 21.37 -61.41 153.36
C GLY A 301 22.82 -61.24 152.90
N THR A 302 23.11 -61.19 151.58
CA THR A 302 24.50 -61.12 151.06
C THR A 302 24.76 -60.05 150.00
N PRO A 303 26.01 -59.54 149.88
CA PRO A 303 26.39 -58.56 148.83
C PRO A 303 26.14 -59.11 147.42
N GLY A 304 25.38 -58.37 146.61
CA GLY A 304 24.88 -58.81 145.30
C GLY A 304 23.46 -59.36 145.28
N GLU A 305 22.81 -59.58 146.43
CA GLU A 305 21.37 -59.91 146.51
C GLU A 305 20.50 -58.65 146.57
N LEU A 306 19.28 -58.75 146.04
CA LEU A 306 18.23 -57.73 146.17
C LEU A 306 17.57 -57.88 147.55
N GLY A 307 17.63 -56.82 148.38
CA GLY A 307 16.93 -56.74 149.66
C GLY A 307 15.90 -55.61 149.68
N GLY A 308 15.08 -55.55 150.73
CA GLY A 308 14.07 -54.49 150.96
C GLY A 308 12.62 -54.95 150.79
N THR A 309 11.68 -54.01 150.90
CA THR A 309 10.24 -54.25 150.70
C THR A 309 9.83 -53.91 149.27
N PHE A 310 8.65 -54.37 148.83
CA PHE A 310 8.10 -54.14 147.49
C PHE A 310 8.12 -52.66 147.05
N GLU A 311 7.91 -51.73 147.98
CA GLU A 311 7.90 -50.28 147.70
C GLU A 311 9.31 -49.65 147.71
N HIS A 312 10.33 -50.32 148.28
CA HIS A 312 11.69 -49.77 148.43
C HIS A 312 12.79 -50.85 148.40
N PRO A 313 13.21 -51.33 147.21
CA PRO A 313 14.33 -52.28 147.10
C PRO A 313 15.70 -51.58 147.15
N VAL A 314 16.70 -52.23 147.75
CA VAL A 314 18.11 -51.81 147.79
C VAL A 314 19.03 -52.96 147.37
N VAL A 315 20.13 -52.62 146.67
CA VAL A 315 21.15 -53.58 146.22
C VAL A 315 22.44 -53.34 147.00
N VAL A 316 22.86 -54.33 147.77
CA VAL A 316 24.03 -54.22 148.66
C VAL A 316 25.32 -54.40 147.85
N GLY A 317 26.24 -53.40 147.85
CA GLY A 317 27.60 -53.49 147.28
C GLY A 317 27.88 -52.77 145.95
N TRP A 318 27.01 -51.88 145.48
CA TRP A 318 27.12 -51.23 144.15
C TRP A 318 28.27 -50.21 144.02
N SER A 319 28.80 -49.65 145.11
CA SER A 319 29.83 -48.59 145.09
C SER A 319 31.22 -49.02 144.59
N GLY A 320 31.41 -50.29 144.19
CA GLY A 320 32.70 -50.85 143.76
C GLY A 320 32.90 -51.08 142.25
N LYS A 321 31.97 -50.64 141.38
CA LYS A 321 32.11 -50.84 139.92
C LYS A 321 32.45 -49.53 139.21
N ALA A 322 33.72 -49.38 138.85
CA ALA A 322 34.16 -48.39 137.88
C ALA A 322 34.20 -49.00 136.47
N ASP A 323 33.65 -48.29 135.49
CA ASP A 323 34.37 -47.71 134.34
C ASP A 323 33.55 -47.76 133.03
N VAL A 324 33.63 -46.69 132.21
CA VAL A 324 33.97 -46.70 130.76
C VAL A 324 34.27 -45.25 130.36
N ALA A 325 35.42 -44.74 130.79
CA ALA A 325 36.18 -43.79 130.00
C ALA A 325 37.27 -44.59 129.25
N SER A 326 36.91 -45.24 128.14
CA SER A 326 37.90 -45.81 127.22
C SER A 326 37.57 -45.59 125.74
N VAL A 327 38.13 -44.49 125.23
CA VAL A 327 39.01 -44.40 124.03
C VAL A 327 38.42 -44.98 122.71
N ASP A 328 37.94 -44.16 121.78
CA ASP A 328 38.72 -43.29 120.87
C ASP A 328 39.72 -44.02 119.93
N ALA A 329 39.38 -45.22 119.47
CA ALA A 329 40.15 -45.91 118.43
C ALA A 329 39.23 -46.48 117.34
N LYS A 330 38.88 -45.70 116.29
CA LYS A 330 38.31 -46.28 115.06
C LYS A 330 38.20 -45.39 113.80
N TYR A 331 39.21 -44.60 113.44
CA TYR A 331 39.27 -44.19 112.02
C TYR A 331 40.70 -44.19 111.45
N THR A 332 40.97 -45.20 110.62
CA THR A 332 42.22 -45.34 109.86
C THR A 332 41.90 -45.11 108.38
N ARG A 333 42.57 -44.14 107.73
CA ARG A 333 42.33 -43.80 106.32
C ARG A 333 42.63 -45.02 105.41
N PRO A 334 41.69 -45.49 104.57
CA PRO A 334 41.95 -46.59 103.65
C PRO A 334 42.98 -46.21 102.57
N GLY A 335 43.87 -47.15 102.22
CA GLY A 335 44.95 -46.94 101.22
C GLY A 335 44.48 -46.69 99.79
N ASN A 336 43.19 -46.89 99.49
CA ASN A 336 42.57 -46.69 98.17
C ASN A 336 41.83 -45.34 98.05
N GLY A 337 42.02 -44.42 99.00
CA GLY A 337 41.26 -43.16 99.08
C GLY A 337 40.00 -43.26 99.95
N ILE A 338 39.35 -42.12 100.20
CA ILE A 338 38.14 -42.01 101.03
C ILE A 338 36.93 -42.51 100.21
N PRO A 339 36.14 -43.49 100.69
CA PRO A 339 34.93 -43.96 100.02
C PRO A 339 33.88 -42.85 99.82
N ALA A 340 33.13 -42.90 98.72
CA ALA A 340 32.11 -41.88 98.37
C ALA A 340 31.08 -41.62 99.49
N THR A 341 30.72 -42.65 100.25
CA THR A 341 29.79 -42.60 101.39
C THR A 341 30.28 -41.75 102.55
N ASP A 342 31.60 -41.55 102.63
CA ASP A 342 32.27 -40.88 103.74
C ASP A 342 32.58 -39.41 103.40
N LEU A 343 32.32 -38.99 102.15
CA LEU A 343 32.34 -37.60 101.73
C LEU A 343 31.01 -36.92 102.07
N ALA A 344 31.07 -35.63 102.41
CA ALA A 344 29.86 -34.84 102.62
C ALA A 344 28.99 -34.79 101.34
N ALA A 345 27.66 -34.77 101.51
CA ALA A 345 26.69 -34.84 100.41
C ALA A 345 26.96 -33.83 99.27
N ALA A 346 27.38 -32.60 99.60
CA ALA A 346 27.71 -31.57 98.60
C ALA A 346 28.89 -31.96 97.68
N VAL A 347 29.86 -32.72 98.20
CA VAL A 347 31.00 -33.22 97.41
C VAL A 347 30.58 -34.38 96.53
N GLN A 348 29.68 -35.26 97.02
CA GLN A 348 29.10 -36.33 96.21
C GLN A 348 28.31 -35.75 95.01
N THR A 349 27.50 -34.70 95.25
CA THR A 349 26.77 -33.99 94.19
C THR A 349 27.71 -33.37 93.15
N SER A 350 28.79 -32.73 93.61
CA SER A 350 29.78 -32.12 92.71
C SER A 350 30.50 -33.15 91.84
N LEU A 351 30.84 -34.32 92.38
CA LEU A 351 31.42 -35.42 91.61
C LEU A 351 30.42 -36.03 90.61
N GLY A 352 29.14 -36.13 90.96
CA GLY A 352 28.09 -36.59 90.04
C GLY A 352 27.87 -35.65 88.85
N HIS A 353 28.05 -34.34 89.03
CA HIS A 353 28.04 -33.37 87.92
C HIS A 353 29.24 -33.53 86.98
N ALA A 354 30.41 -33.92 87.50
CA ALA A 354 31.59 -34.18 86.68
C ALA A 354 31.46 -35.50 85.88
N ASP A 355 30.84 -36.53 86.47
CA ASP A 355 30.60 -37.83 85.82
C ASP A 355 29.56 -37.75 84.68
N SER A 356 28.65 -36.78 84.76
CA SER A 356 27.61 -36.52 83.74
C SER A 356 28.00 -35.47 82.68
N ALA A 357 29.23 -34.95 82.73
CA ALA A 357 29.69 -33.96 81.77
C ALA A 357 29.92 -34.57 80.38
N TYR A 358 29.35 -33.94 79.34
CA TYR A 358 29.44 -34.41 77.96
C TYR A 358 30.90 -34.45 77.45
N GLN A 359 31.35 -35.62 77.01
CA GLN A 359 32.68 -35.84 76.45
C GLN A 359 32.61 -35.81 74.91
N LYS A 360 33.27 -34.83 74.28
CA LYS A 360 33.29 -34.71 72.81
C LYS A 360 34.01 -35.91 72.16
N PRO A 361 33.38 -36.66 71.24
CA PRO A 361 34.04 -37.74 70.52
C PRO A 361 35.18 -37.25 69.61
N ALA A 362 36.22 -38.08 69.44
CA ALA A 362 37.39 -37.77 68.60
C ALA A 362 37.05 -37.57 67.12
N ALA A 363 35.92 -38.14 66.64
CA ALA A 363 35.42 -37.98 65.29
C ALA A 363 34.63 -36.67 65.05
N GLY A 364 34.56 -35.78 66.05
CA GLY A 364 33.67 -34.61 66.03
C GLY A 364 32.32 -34.92 66.67
N ILE A 365 31.44 -33.91 66.75
CA ILE A 365 30.11 -34.03 67.35
C ILE A 365 29.19 -34.79 66.37
N PRO A 366 28.65 -35.96 66.74
CA PRO A 366 27.67 -36.68 65.91
C PRO A 366 26.42 -35.84 65.63
N LYS A 367 25.82 -36.01 64.45
CA LYS A 367 24.61 -35.26 64.04
C LYS A 367 23.46 -35.44 65.04
N GLY A 368 23.31 -36.61 65.66
CA GLY A 368 22.27 -36.89 66.65
C GLY A 368 22.42 -36.10 67.97
N ASP A 369 23.62 -35.61 68.27
CA ASP A 369 23.92 -34.84 69.49
C ASP A 369 23.74 -33.33 69.28
N LEU A 370 23.40 -32.90 68.06
CA LEU A 370 23.09 -31.51 67.73
C LEU A 370 21.61 -31.19 67.95
N ASP A 371 21.28 -29.92 68.15
CA ASP A 371 19.89 -29.46 68.24
C ASP A 371 19.09 -29.81 66.97
N SER A 372 17.81 -30.14 67.14
CA SER A 372 16.90 -30.55 66.07
C SER A 372 16.82 -29.56 64.91
N ALA A 373 16.94 -28.25 65.15
CA ALA A 373 16.94 -27.23 64.09
C ALA A 373 18.22 -27.28 63.24
N VAL A 374 19.36 -27.57 63.87
CA VAL A 374 20.65 -27.75 63.20
C VAL A 374 20.63 -29.04 62.39
N GLN A 375 20.12 -30.14 62.96
CA GLN A 375 19.93 -31.40 62.24
C GLN A 375 19.09 -31.22 60.98
N THR A 376 17.97 -30.51 61.09
CA THR A 376 17.07 -30.20 59.97
C THR A 376 17.76 -29.37 58.90
N SER A 377 18.55 -28.37 59.30
CA SER A 377 19.28 -27.50 58.36
C SER A 377 20.34 -28.28 57.58
N LEU A 378 21.09 -29.17 58.23
CA LEU A 378 22.05 -30.04 57.54
C LEU A 378 21.35 -31.02 56.59
N THR A 379 20.20 -31.58 56.97
CA THR A 379 19.45 -32.48 56.09
C THR A 379 18.95 -31.76 54.84
N ARG A 380 18.49 -30.50 54.98
CA ARG A 380 18.10 -29.66 53.84
C ARG A 380 19.29 -29.36 52.92
N ALA A 381 20.47 -29.12 53.49
CA ALA A 381 21.70 -28.88 52.72
C ALA A 381 22.13 -30.13 51.92
N ASP A 382 22.05 -31.33 52.52
CA ASP A 382 22.36 -32.59 51.84
C ASP A 382 21.44 -32.87 50.63
N THR A 383 20.19 -32.40 50.70
CA THR A 383 19.21 -32.56 49.60
C THR A 383 19.18 -31.40 48.60
N ALA A 384 19.97 -30.35 48.82
CA ALA A 384 19.99 -29.18 47.95
C ALA A 384 20.81 -29.46 46.68
N VAL A 385 20.32 -28.94 45.54
CA VAL A 385 21.08 -28.93 44.27
C VAL A 385 22.35 -28.10 44.46
N GLN A 386 23.49 -28.77 44.35
CA GLN A 386 24.80 -28.13 44.48
C GLN A 386 25.25 -27.56 43.14
N VAL A 387 25.96 -26.43 43.18
CA VAL A 387 26.73 -25.92 42.05
C VAL A 387 28.06 -26.68 41.94
N ASP A 388 28.55 -26.89 40.73
CA ASP A 388 29.88 -27.39 40.45
C ASP A 388 30.96 -26.43 40.97
N GLY A 389 32.22 -26.89 40.98
CA GLY A 389 33.37 -26.12 41.44
C GLY A 389 33.66 -24.82 40.67
N THR A 390 32.83 -24.46 39.68
CA THR A 390 32.87 -23.21 38.93
C THR A 390 31.67 -22.29 39.22
N GLY A 391 30.80 -22.67 40.17
CA GLY A 391 29.62 -21.90 40.56
C GLY A 391 28.43 -22.08 39.63
N LYS A 392 28.39 -23.13 38.80
CA LYS A 392 27.29 -23.44 37.89
C LYS A 392 26.55 -24.70 38.29
N ILE A 393 25.27 -24.83 37.95
CA ILE A 393 24.55 -26.10 38.11
C ILE A 393 25.12 -27.11 37.08
N SER A 394 25.47 -28.33 37.52
CA SER A 394 26.04 -29.35 36.63
C SER A 394 25.07 -29.73 35.51
N ALA A 395 25.56 -29.87 34.27
CA ALA A 395 24.73 -30.25 33.13
C ALA A 395 24.04 -31.61 33.30
N ALA A 396 24.56 -32.50 34.15
CA ALA A 396 23.99 -33.82 34.41
C ALA A 396 22.65 -33.79 35.17
N ILE A 397 22.34 -32.69 35.86
CA ILE A 397 21.08 -32.48 36.60
C ILE A 397 20.13 -31.51 35.88
N MET A 398 20.57 -30.94 34.75
CA MET A 398 19.71 -30.18 33.85
C MET A 398 18.96 -31.19 32.96
N PRO A 399 17.61 -31.15 32.89
CA PRO A 399 16.87 -31.99 31.96
C PRO A 399 17.31 -31.71 30.51
N ALA A 400 17.52 -32.78 29.71
CA ALA A 400 17.98 -32.68 28.31
C ALA A 400 17.13 -31.75 27.42
N ILE A 401 15.87 -31.52 27.80
CA ILE A 401 14.92 -30.60 27.16
C ILE A 401 15.39 -29.12 27.16
N ALA A 402 16.47 -28.78 27.88
CA ALA A 402 16.96 -27.41 28.02
C ALA A 402 17.78 -26.91 26.81
N VAL A 403 18.15 -27.77 25.86
CA VAL A 403 18.92 -27.35 24.65
C VAL A 403 18.10 -27.68 23.41
N THR A 404 17.31 -26.71 22.97
CA THR A 404 16.57 -26.76 21.70
C THR A 404 17.51 -26.40 20.55
N GLU A 405 17.81 -27.33 19.65
CA GLU A 405 18.65 -27.09 18.47
C GLU A 405 17.81 -27.03 17.18
N PHE A 406 18.23 -26.20 16.24
CA PHE A 406 17.67 -26.19 14.88
C PHE A 406 18.45 -27.15 14.00
N LEU A 407 17.80 -28.25 13.59
CA LEU A 407 18.41 -29.35 12.83
C LEU A 407 18.51 -29.06 11.31
N GLY A 408 18.06 -27.89 10.87
CA GLY A 408 18.15 -27.44 9.48
C GLY A 408 16.85 -27.54 8.68
N ALA A 409 16.94 -27.19 7.40
CA ALA A 409 15.83 -27.27 6.44
C ALA A 409 15.94 -28.56 5.61
N VAL A 410 14.85 -29.33 5.55
CA VAL A 410 14.77 -30.63 4.86
C VAL A 410 13.74 -30.58 3.74
N SER A 411 14.00 -31.29 2.64
CA SER A 411 13.18 -31.25 1.43
C SER A 411 11.89 -32.09 1.50
N GLY A 412 11.67 -32.83 2.59
CA GLY A 412 10.49 -33.66 2.76
C GLY A 412 10.55 -34.57 3.98
N GLU A 413 9.50 -35.36 4.18
CA GLU A 413 9.33 -36.25 5.33
C GLU A 413 10.48 -37.23 5.53
N SER A 414 10.89 -37.93 4.46
CA SER A 414 11.96 -38.92 4.55
C SER A 414 13.29 -38.31 5.01
N ALA A 415 13.55 -37.06 4.65
CA ALA A 415 14.75 -36.34 5.08
C ALA A 415 14.63 -35.85 6.54
N MET A 416 13.43 -35.45 6.98
CA MET A 416 13.14 -35.15 8.39
C MET A 416 13.36 -36.38 9.30
N LEU A 417 12.83 -37.54 8.91
CA LEU A 417 12.96 -38.77 9.69
C LEU A 417 14.39 -39.32 9.72
N ALA A 418 15.27 -38.86 8.83
CA ALA A 418 16.69 -39.20 8.85
C ALA A 418 17.52 -38.32 9.81
N LEU A 419 16.94 -37.27 10.37
CA LEU A 419 17.63 -36.38 11.31
C LEU A 419 17.91 -37.10 12.63
N SER A 420 19.03 -36.76 13.25
CA SER A 420 19.35 -37.13 14.63
C SER A 420 19.17 -35.90 15.51
N GLY A 421 18.29 -36.00 16.51
CA GLY A 421 17.99 -34.92 17.44
C GLY A 421 17.29 -35.45 18.69
N GLN A 422 17.13 -34.59 19.68
CA GLN A 422 16.48 -34.86 20.95
C GLN A 422 15.13 -34.12 21.06
N ARG A 423 14.26 -34.57 21.96
CA ARG A 423 12.98 -33.89 22.23
C ARG A 423 13.21 -32.41 22.50
N GLY A 424 12.54 -31.57 21.73
CA GLY A 424 12.68 -30.12 21.75
C GLY A 424 13.21 -29.59 20.43
N ASP A 425 14.15 -30.29 19.80
CA ASP A 425 14.76 -29.89 18.54
C ASP A 425 13.73 -29.71 17.42
N TRP A 426 14.06 -28.91 16.43
CA TRP A 426 13.14 -28.61 15.33
C TRP A 426 13.85 -28.49 14.00
N CYS A 427 13.10 -28.75 12.92
CA CYS A 427 13.55 -28.59 11.54
C CYS A 427 12.45 -27.90 10.71
N THR A 428 12.82 -27.35 9.56
CA THR A 428 11.86 -26.79 8.60
C THR A 428 11.66 -27.74 7.43
N ARG A 429 10.41 -28.14 7.17
CA ARG A 429 10.04 -28.94 6.01
C ARG A 429 9.68 -28.03 4.83
N THR A 430 10.57 -27.92 3.84
CA THR A 430 10.37 -26.98 2.72
C THR A 430 9.29 -27.41 1.74
N ASP A 431 8.91 -28.69 1.73
CA ASP A 431 7.75 -29.22 0.97
C ASP A 431 6.41 -28.71 1.50
N LYS A 432 6.32 -28.43 2.81
CA LYS A 432 5.12 -27.92 3.48
C LYS A 432 5.21 -26.44 3.85
N GLY A 433 6.41 -25.89 3.95
CA GLY A 433 6.66 -24.55 4.48
C GLY A 433 6.36 -24.44 5.98
N THR A 434 6.43 -25.56 6.72
CA THR A 434 6.11 -25.62 8.15
C THR A 434 7.30 -26.11 8.98
N ASP A 435 7.37 -25.63 10.22
CA ASP A 435 8.35 -26.09 11.20
C ASP A 435 7.81 -27.30 11.96
N TRP A 436 8.68 -28.27 12.21
CA TRP A 436 8.35 -29.51 12.88
C TRP A 436 9.26 -29.66 14.10
N GLN A 437 8.65 -29.87 15.27
CA GLN A 437 9.35 -30.07 16.52
C GLN A 437 9.36 -31.55 16.91
N LEU A 438 10.51 -32.08 17.29
CA LEU A 438 10.65 -33.41 17.83
C LEU A 438 10.07 -33.43 19.25
N ILE A 439 8.95 -34.12 19.44
CA ILE A 439 8.24 -34.23 20.72
C ILE A 439 8.53 -35.53 21.45
N ALA A 440 9.21 -36.50 20.83
CA ALA A 440 9.66 -37.75 21.46
C ALA A 440 10.79 -38.41 20.65
N GLU A 441 11.47 -39.39 21.23
CA GLU A 441 12.51 -40.16 20.56
C GLU A 441 12.01 -41.58 20.22
N PRO A 442 12.48 -42.20 19.12
CA PRO A 442 13.51 -41.72 18.18
C PRO A 442 12.96 -40.77 17.09
N ALA A 443 13.83 -39.93 16.52
CA ALA A 443 13.52 -39.01 15.42
C ALA A 443 13.08 -39.69 14.11
N GLY A 444 13.38 -40.99 13.96
CA GLY A 444 12.95 -41.79 12.79
C GLY A 444 11.45 -42.13 12.73
N GLN A 445 10.64 -41.68 13.69
CA GLN A 445 9.21 -41.96 13.75
C GLN A 445 8.40 -40.68 13.55
N LEU A 446 7.53 -40.63 12.55
CA LEU A 446 6.70 -39.44 12.27
C LEU A 446 5.80 -39.05 13.46
N ALA A 447 5.28 -40.04 14.20
CA ALA A 447 4.44 -39.82 15.38
C ALA A 447 5.16 -39.03 16.49
N ASN A 448 6.49 -39.01 16.45
CA ASN A 448 7.33 -38.29 17.38
C ASN A 448 7.61 -36.85 16.96
N TRP A 449 7.13 -36.41 15.80
CA TRP A 449 7.23 -35.03 15.35
C TRP A 449 5.88 -34.34 15.42
N ARG A 450 5.88 -33.08 15.84
CA ARG A 450 4.70 -32.22 15.87
C ARG A 450 4.89 -31.04 14.94
N GLU A 451 3.98 -30.93 13.97
CA GLU A 451 3.89 -29.75 13.11
C GLU A 451 3.47 -28.52 13.95
N ARG A 452 4.25 -27.45 13.83
CA ARG A 452 3.93 -26.16 14.45
C ARG A 452 3.01 -25.40 13.51
N THR A 453 1.71 -25.65 13.66
CA THR A 453 0.68 -24.98 12.88
C THR A 453 0.59 -23.52 13.31
N TYR A 454 1.15 -22.61 12.52
CA TYR A 454 0.82 -21.19 12.61
C TYR A 454 -0.64 -21.00 12.15
N PRO A 455 -1.38 -20.02 12.69
CA PRO A 455 -2.66 -19.65 12.07
C PRO A 455 -2.38 -19.34 10.60
N ALA A 456 -3.16 -19.98 9.71
CA ALA A 456 -3.07 -19.73 8.28
C ALA A 456 -3.09 -18.22 8.07
N SER A 457 -2.09 -17.69 7.35
CA SER A 457 -2.07 -16.28 7.00
C SER A 457 -3.45 -15.90 6.49
N PRO A 458 -4.10 -14.83 7.01
CA PRO A 458 -5.50 -14.53 6.72
C PRO A 458 -5.77 -14.36 5.21
N VAL A 459 -4.72 -14.12 4.43
CA VAL A 459 -4.72 -14.21 2.97
C VAL A 459 -3.78 -15.35 2.55
N SER A 460 -4.36 -16.47 2.13
CA SER A 460 -3.63 -17.62 1.59
C SER A 460 -3.42 -17.53 0.07
N SER A 461 -4.23 -16.72 -0.63
CA SER A 461 -4.11 -16.47 -2.06
C SER A 461 -4.80 -15.16 -2.45
N VAL A 462 -4.41 -14.59 -3.59
CA VAL A 462 -5.13 -13.49 -4.26
C VAL A 462 -5.59 -14.01 -5.61
N ASN A 463 -6.90 -14.17 -5.78
CA ASN A 463 -7.51 -14.73 -6.99
C ASN A 463 -6.86 -16.09 -7.41
N GLY A 464 -6.67 -17.00 -6.44
CA GLY A 464 -6.10 -18.33 -6.64
C GLY A 464 -4.58 -18.39 -6.85
N ARG A 465 -3.87 -17.25 -6.81
CA ARG A 465 -2.42 -17.17 -6.99
C ARG A 465 -1.70 -16.98 -5.65
N THR A 466 -0.50 -17.54 -5.55
CA THR A 466 0.39 -17.47 -4.40
C THR A 466 1.78 -17.00 -4.84
N GLY A 467 2.61 -16.48 -3.92
CA GLY A 467 3.94 -15.94 -4.24
C GLY A 467 3.90 -14.48 -4.71
N ALA A 468 4.82 -14.10 -5.61
CA ALA A 468 4.84 -12.77 -6.20
C ALA A 468 3.68 -12.59 -7.19
N VAL A 469 2.62 -11.91 -6.76
CA VAL A 469 1.41 -11.70 -7.56
C VAL A 469 1.45 -10.34 -8.27
N THR A 470 1.53 -10.36 -9.60
CA THR A 470 1.26 -9.18 -10.44
C THR A 470 -0.21 -9.19 -10.84
N THR A 471 -0.99 -8.21 -10.39
CA THR A 471 -2.42 -8.12 -10.68
C THR A 471 -2.68 -7.42 -12.02
N ALA A 472 -3.72 -7.85 -12.72
CA ALA A 472 -4.21 -7.25 -13.96
C ALA A 472 -5.74 -7.12 -13.94
N SER A 473 -6.33 -6.39 -14.89
CA SER A 473 -7.79 -6.20 -14.94
C SER A 473 -8.58 -7.51 -15.12
N VAL A 474 -7.94 -8.59 -15.56
CA VAL A 474 -8.52 -9.94 -15.60
C VAL A 474 -8.77 -10.53 -14.21
N ASP A 475 -8.13 -10.01 -13.17
CA ASP A 475 -8.27 -10.52 -11.81
C ASP A 475 -9.51 -9.98 -11.08
N ILE A 476 -10.21 -9.01 -11.67
CA ILE A 476 -11.48 -8.47 -11.15
C ILE A 476 -12.63 -9.24 -11.80
N THR A 477 -12.97 -10.39 -11.21
CA THR A 477 -13.90 -11.37 -11.79
C THR A 477 -15.37 -10.95 -11.73
N ASP A 478 -15.72 -10.02 -10.85
CA ASP A 478 -17.05 -9.42 -10.72
C ASP A 478 -17.25 -8.19 -11.63
N ALA A 479 -16.24 -7.79 -12.40
CA ALA A 479 -16.34 -6.74 -13.41
C ALA A 479 -16.72 -7.29 -14.80
N THR A 480 -17.55 -6.54 -15.52
CA THR A 480 -17.91 -6.87 -16.91
C THR A 480 -16.72 -6.70 -17.86
N SER A 481 -16.83 -7.25 -19.08
CA SER A 481 -15.84 -7.04 -20.15
C SER A 481 -15.60 -5.54 -20.43
N VAL A 482 -16.66 -4.73 -20.38
CA VAL A 482 -16.58 -3.26 -20.51
C VAL A 482 -15.82 -2.65 -19.35
N GLY A 483 -16.16 -2.97 -18.09
CA GLY A 483 -15.49 -2.42 -16.91
C GLY A 483 -13.99 -2.73 -16.88
N ARG A 484 -13.62 -3.96 -17.22
CA ARG A 484 -12.22 -4.39 -17.31
C ARG A 484 -11.44 -3.69 -18.42
N ALA A 485 -12.09 -3.45 -19.56
CA ALA A 485 -11.49 -2.75 -20.70
C ALA A 485 -11.33 -1.24 -20.44
N VAL A 486 -12.19 -0.63 -19.62
CA VAL A 486 -12.03 0.77 -19.18
C VAL A 486 -10.81 0.91 -18.25
N LEU A 487 -10.60 -0.04 -17.35
CA LEU A 487 -9.49 -0.02 -16.38
C LEU A 487 -8.09 -0.02 -17.04
N ILE A 488 -8.00 -0.53 -18.26
CA ILE A 488 -6.76 -0.61 -19.06
C ILE A 488 -6.72 0.39 -20.22
N ALA A 489 -7.69 1.30 -20.30
CA ALA A 489 -7.75 2.27 -21.39
C ALA A 489 -6.62 3.30 -21.26
N ALA A 490 -5.73 3.37 -22.26
CA ALA A 490 -4.57 4.25 -22.23
C ALA A 490 -4.92 5.76 -22.33
N THR A 491 -6.14 6.11 -22.75
CA THR A 491 -6.58 7.51 -22.91
C THR A 491 -8.05 7.66 -22.57
N ALA A 492 -8.46 8.89 -22.24
CA ALA A 492 -9.87 9.21 -22.04
C ALA A 492 -10.73 8.94 -23.29
N ALA A 493 -10.15 9.04 -24.49
CA ALA A 493 -10.83 8.70 -25.74
C ALA A 493 -11.08 7.18 -25.85
N ALA A 494 -10.09 6.35 -25.50
CA ALA A 494 -10.24 4.89 -25.46
C ALA A 494 -11.28 4.45 -24.43
N ALA A 495 -11.28 5.05 -23.23
CA ALA A 495 -12.28 4.77 -22.19
C ALA A 495 -13.71 5.09 -22.67
N ARG A 496 -13.91 6.25 -23.32
CA ARG A 496 -15.19 6.65 -23.91
C ARG A 496 -15.66 5.67 -24.99
N SER A 497 -14.74 5.22 -25.85
CA SER A 497 -15.02 4.21 -26.87
C SER A 497 -15.48 2.88 -26.26
N THR A 498 -14.76 2.38 -25.24
CA THR A 498 -15.07 1.12 -24.55
C THR A 498 -16.43 1.14 -23.86
N LEU A 499 -16.82 2.27 -23.28
CA LEU A 499 -18.14 2.44 -22.67
C LEU A 499 -19.28 2.47 -23.70
N GLY A 500 -18.98 2.40 -25.00
CA GLY A 500 -19.96 2.64 -26.06
C GLY A 500 -20.45 4.10 -26.07
N ALA A 501 -19.76 4.96 -25.33
CA ALA A 501 -20.04 6.37 -25.15
C ALA A 501 -19.07 7.21 -25.98
N GLY A 502 -18.98 6.92 -27.28
CA GLY A 502 -18.98 8.06 -28.22
C GLY A 502 -20.29 8.80 -27.94
N THR A 503 -20.29 10.11 -27.77
CA THR A 503 -21.37 10.86 -27.10
C THR A 503 -22.71 10.83 -27.86
N SER A 504 -23.40 9.67 -27.87
CA SER A 504 -24.52 9.18 -28.71
C SER A 504 -24.08 7.98 -29.56
N SER A 505 -24.87 6.90 -29.60
CA SER A 505 -24.62 5.66 -30.35
C SER A 505 -24.66 5.81 -31.87
N LEU A 506 -24.72 7.04 -32.38
CA LEU A 506 -24.53 7.37 -33.79
C LEU A 506 -23.23 8.18 -33.91
N THR A 507 -22.35 7.81 -34.84
CA THR A 507 -21.11 8.56 -35.16
C THR A 507 -21.44 10.04 -35.43
N LEU A 508 -20.58 11.00 -35.06
CA LEU A 508 -20.78 12.40 -35.46
C LEU A 508 -20.50 12.58 -36.96
N GLY A 509 -21.43 13.18 -37.71
CA GLY A 509 -21.29 13.28 -39.16
C GLY A 509 -22.42 14.01 -39.87
N THR A 510 -22.26 14.23 -41.18
CA THR A 510 -23.15 15.04 -42.02
C THR A 510 -24.20 14.22 -42.80
N ILE A 511 -24.24 12.90 -42.62
CA ILE A 511 -25.10 11.97 -43.38
C ILE A 511 -26.23 11.37 -42.53
N ALA A 512 -27.14 10.61 -43.14
CA ALA A 512 -28.21 9.90 -42.42
C ALA A 512 -27.63 8.77 -41.54
N GLY A 513 -28.11 8.64 -40.29
CA GLY A 513 -27.58 7.66 -39.34
C GLY A 513 -26.37 8.14 -38.51
N THR A 514 -26.05 9.43 -38.58
CA THR A 514 -25.01 10.08 -37.76
C THR A 514 -25.60 11.18 -36.87
N ALA A 515 -25.06 11.36 -35.66
CA ALA A 515 -25.44 12.46 -34.79
C ALA A 515 -24.82 13.78 -35.29
N ALA A 516 -25.56 14.89 -35.17
CA ALA A 516 -25.02 16.23 -35.43
C ALA A 516 -24.38 16.78 -34.14
N ALA A 517 -23.20 17.40 -34.25
CA ALA A 517 -22.58 18.08 -33.10
C ALA A 517 -23.47 19.26 -32.64
N GLY A 518 -23.40 19.66 -31.36
CA GLY A 518 -24.26 20.73 -30.83
C GLY A 518 -24.04 22.10 -31.47
N ASP A 519 -22.89 22.28 -32.12
CA ASP A 519 -22.42 23.42 -32.91
C ASP A 519 -22.41 23.14 -34.43
N ASP A 520 -23.00 22.01 -34.88
CA ASP A 520 -23.13 21.66 -36.29
C ASP A 520 -23.97 22.73 -37.02
N ALA A 521 -23.47 23.19 -38.17
CA ALA A 521 -24.07 24.25 -38.97
C ALA A 521 -25.49 23.94 -39.46
N ARG A 522 -25.93 22.67 -39.45
CA ARG A 522 -27.33 22.30 -39.73
C ARG A 522 -28.27 22.67 -38.58
N LEU A 523 -27.74 22.83 -37.36
CA LEU A 523 -28.47 23.19 -36.14
C LEU A 523 -28.36 24.68 -35.76
N SER A 524 -27.51 25.45 -36.44
CA SER A 524 -27.29 26.88 -36.13
C SER A 524 -28.47 27.77 -36.51
N ASP A 525 -29.25 27.41 -37.54
CA ASP A 525 -30.16 28.36 -38.19
C ASP A 525 -31.67 28.07 -37.97
N GLN A 526 -32.04 27.29 -36.96
CA GLN A 526 -33.44 26.95 -36.67
C GLN A 526 -33.95 27.36 -35.29
N ARG A 527 -33.18 28.11 -34.48
CA ARG A 527 -33.65 28.50 -33.14
C ARG A 527 -34.39 29.84 -33.06
N VAL A 528 -34.14 30.81 -33.95
CA VAL A 528 -35.07 31.90 -34.35
C VAL A 528 -34.55 32.48 -35.68
N PRO A 529 -35.31 32.51 -36.80
CA PRO A 529 -34.86 33.16 -38.03
C PRO A 529 -34.80 34.69 -37.85
N VAL A 530 -33.61 35.29 -37.86
CA VAL A 530 -33.42 36.75 -37.74
C VAL A 530 -32.85 37.38 -39.02
N ASP A 531 -32.51 36.55 -40.02
CA ASP A 531 -31.81 36.95 -41.25
C ASP A 531 -32.72 36.96 -42.49
N GLY A 532 -34.03 36.77 -42.34
CA GLY A 532 -34.94 36.66 -43.48
C GLY A 532 -34.83 35.34 -44.27
N SER A 533 -34.18 34.30 -43.73
CA SER A 533 -34.03 32.97 -44.36
C SER A 533 -35.33 32.19 -44.55
N VAL A 534 -36.47 32.73 -44.13
CA VAL A 534 -37.80 32.18 -44.43
C VAL A 534 -38.17 32.56 -45.87
N THR A 535 -37.69 31.77 -46.83
CA THR A 535 -38.04 31.87 -48.26
C THR A 535 -39.44 31.30 -48.51
N ASN A 536 -40.14 31.70 -49.59
CA ASN A 536 -41.46 31.16 -49.95
C ASN A 536 -41.53 29.62 -50.01
N VAL A 537 -40.43 28.95 -50.41
CA VAL A 537 -40.34 27.47 -50.42
C VAL A 537 -40.52 26.84 -49.04
N LYS A 538 -40.14 27.55 -47.97
CA LYS A 538 -40.26 27.08 -46.58
C LYS A 538 -41.66 27.34 -46.00
N ILE A 539 -42.51 28.09 -46.70
CA ILE A 539 -43.90 28.34 -46.33
C ILE A 539 -44.79 27.38 -47.11
N ALA A 540 -45.47 26.47 -46.41
CA ALA A 540 -46.40 25.55 -47.05
C ALA A 540 -47.52 26.31 -47.80
N GLY A 541 -47.91 25.82 -48.98
CA GLY A 541 -49.00 26.42 -49.75
C GLY A 541 -50.31 26.43 -48.96
N GLY A 542 -50.90 27.62 -48.76
CA GLY A 542 -52.10 27.80 -47.93
C GLY A 542 -51.84 27.94 -46.43
N ALA A 543 -50.57 28.06 -46.00
CA ALA A 543 -50.25 28.33 -44.61
C ALA A 543 -50.94 29.63 -44.13
N ALA A 544 -51.62 29.54 -42.99
CA ALA A 544 -52.32 30.66 -42.37
C ALA A 544 -51.34 31.63 -41.69
N ILE A 545 -50.49 32.29 -42.49
CA ILE A 545 -49.53 33.28 -42.00
C ILE A 545 -50.22 34.64 -41.87
N ALA A 546 -50.20 35.23 -40.67
CA ALA A 546 -50.80 36.53 -40.43
C ALA A 546 -50.10 37.64 -41.26
N LEU A 547 -50.84 38.48 -42.00
CA LEU A 547 -50.29 39.54 -42.87
C LEU A 547 -49.38 40.55 -42.12
N SER A 548 -49.60 40.76 -40.83
CA SER A 548 -48.75 41.58 -39.96
C SER A 548 -47.32 41.04 -39.77
N LYS A 549 -47.12 39.75 -40.05
CA LYS A 549 -45.80 39.09 -40.07
C LYS A 549 -45.13 39.20 -41.44
N LEU A 550 -45.84 39.67 -42.46
CA LEU A 550 -45.32 39.89 -43.81
C LEU A 550 -44.99 41.38 -44.08
N ALA A 551 -45.81 42.34 -43.62
CA ALA A 551 -45.54 43.80 -43.73
C ALA A 551 -46.53 44.68 -42.92
N THR A 552 -46.18 45.95 -42.67
CA THR A 552 -47.03 46.95 -41.98
C THR A 552 -47.93 47.71 -42.99
N GLY A 553 -49.23 47.85 -42.71
CA GLY A 553 -50.14 48.74 -43.47
C GLY A 553 -50.90 48.14 -44.68
N TYR A 554 -50.81 46.83 -44.90
CA TYR A 554 -51.46 46.15 -46.04
C TYR A 554 -52.63 45.27 -45.60
N VAL A 555 -53.72 45.30 -46.38
CA VAL A 555 -54.91 44.45 -46.23
C VAL A 555 -55.17 43.67 -47.53
N ALA A 556 -55.62 42.42 -47.44
CA ALA A 556 -56.06 41.68 -48.62
C ALA A 556 -57.52 42.05 -48.92
N GLY A 557 -57.78 42.58 -50.11
CA GLY A 557 -59.12 42.86 -50.65
C GLY A 557 -59.35 42.10 -51.95
N GLN A 558 -60.53 42.22 -52.53
CA GLN A 558 -60.87 41.66 -53.84
C GLN A 558 -61.90 42.56 -54.50
N ASP A 559 -61.83 42.74 -55.82
CA ASP A 559 -62.93 43.29 -56.62
C ASP A 559 -63.43 42.25 -57.63
N THR A 560 -64.36 42.65 -58.52
CA THR A 560 -64.89 41.77 -59.58
C THR A 560 -63.82 41.22 -60.54
N SER A 561 -62.59 41.72 -60.45
CA SER A 561 -61.44 41.30 -61.26
C SER A 561 -60.47 40.39 -60.48
N GLY A 562 -60.64 40.17 -59.17
CA GLY A 562 -59.86 39.21 -58.36
C GLY A 562 -59.19 39.80 -57.09
N PRO A 563 -58.51 38.95 -56.27
CA PRO A 563 -57.86 39.37 -55.03
C PRO A 563 -56.71 40.36 -55.29
N ARG A 564 -56.61 41.39 -54.45
CA ARG A 564 -55.55 42.42 -54.49
C ARG A 564 -55.18 42.89 -53.10
N THR A 565 -53.96 43.38 -52.93
CA THR A 565 -53.54 44.05 -51.70
C THR A 565 -54.01 45.50 -51.74
N LEU A 566 -54.70 45.95 -50.70
CA LEU A 566 -55.17 47.31 -50.50
C LEU A 566 -54.34 47.98 -49.40
N THR A 567 -54.19 49.30 -49.52
CA THR A 567 -53.58 50.13 -48.47
C THR A 567 -54.68 50.89 -47.74
N LEU A 568 -54.58 51.02 -46.41
CA LEU A 568 -55.54 51.79 -45.64
C LEU A 568 -55.01 53.21 -45.40
N TRP A 569 -55.76 54.21 -45.84
CA TRP A 569 -55.44 55.61 -45.58
C TRP A 569 -56.51 56.23 -44.69
N VAL A 570 -56.10 57.02 -43.70
CA VAL A 570 -57.01 57.69 -42.75
C VAL A 570 -56.61 59.16 -42.61
N GLY A 571 -57.57 60.07 -42.77
CA GLY A 571 -57.35 61.53 -42.63
C GLY A 571 -58.64 62.34 -42.67
N THR A 572 -58.56 63.66 -42.44
CA THR A 572 -59.73 64.55 -42.40
C THR A 572 -60.32 64.82 -43.78
N GLU A 573 -61.58 65.28 -43.86
CA GLU A 573 -62.24 65.65 -45.12
C GLU A 573 -61.43 66.70 -45.92
N ALA A 574 -60.85 67.69 -45.22
CA ALA A 574 -59.99 68.70 -45.85
C ALA A 574 -58.70 68.07 -46.42
N GLN A 575 -58.11 67.12 -45.68
CA GLN A 575 -56.91 66.41 -46.15
C GLN A 575 -57.22 65.50 -47.33
N PHE A 576 -58.36 64.79 -47.32
CA PHE A 576 -58.78 63.95 -48.45
C PHE A 576 -59.09 64.78 -49.71
N ASN A 577 -59.71 65.95 -49.54
CA ASN A 577 -60.03 66.83 -50.66
C ASN A 577 -58.79 67.56 -51.21
N ALA A 578 -57.78 67.79 -50.38
CA ALA A 578 -56.47 68.25 -50.83
C ALA A 578 -55.67 67.19 -51.61
N ILE A 579 -56.11 65.91 -51.59
CA ILE A 579 -55.53 64.88 -52.46
C ILE A 579 -56.00 65.14 -53.89
N ALA A 580 -55.11 65.69 -54.71
CA ALA A 580 -55.39 66.07 -56.09
C ALA A 580 -55.83 64.88 -56.98
N THR A 581 -55.39 63.65 -56.68
CA THR A 581 -55.78 62.43 -57.41
C THR A 581 -55.76 61.23 -56.45
N LYS A 582 -56.86 60.46 -56.39
CA LYS A 582 -57.05 59.34 -55.45
C LYS A 582 -56.63 58.01 -56.07
N ASP A 583 -55.94 57.19 -55.28
CA ASP A 583 -55.47 55.86 -55.68
C ASP A 583 -56.58 54.82 -55.59
N ALA A 584 -56.82 54.11 -56.70
CA ALA A 584 -57.82 53.06 -56.79
C ALA A 584 -57.53 51.83 -55.92
N ASN A 585 -56.30 51.66 -55.42
CA ASN A 585 -55.92 50.56 -54.53
C ASN A 585 -55.75 50.99 -53.06
N THR A 586 -56.19 52.21 -52.74
CA THR A 586 -56.20 52.74 -51.37
C THR A 586 -57.64 52.87 -50.89
N LEU A 587 -57.95 52.26 -49.76
CA LEU A 587 -59.21 52.47 -49.08
C LEU A 587 -59.09 53.73 -48.21
N TYR A 588 -59.68 54.83 -48.68
CA TYR A 588 -59.65 56.12 -48.00
C TYR A 588 -60.79 56.21 -46.99
N LEU A 589 -60.43 56.19 -45.70
CA LEU A 589 -61.35 56.43 -44.61
C LEU A 589 -61.22 57.89 -44.17
N ARG A 590 -62.29 58.65 -44.41
CA ARG A 590 -62.35 60.07 -44.03
C ARG A 590 -62.92 60.19 -42.62
N THR A 591 -62.24 60.95 -41.78
CA THR A 591 -62.78 61.35 -40.49
C THR A 591 -63.66 62.58 -40.71
N ALA A 592 -64.89 62.52 -40.20
CA ALA A 592 -65.92 63.56 -40.33
C ALA A 592 -65.43 64.95 -39.88
#